data_AF-B2GHM5-F1
#
_entry.id   AF-B2GHM5-F1
#
_cell.length_a   1.000
_cell.length_b   1.000
_cell.length_c   1.000
_cell.angle_alpha   90.00
_cell.angle_beta   90.00
_cell.angle_gamma   90.00
#
_symmetry.space_group_name_H-M   'P 1'
#
loop_
_entity.id
_entity.type
_entity.pdbx_description
1 polymer ?
#
loop_
_entity_poly.entity_id
_entity_poly.type
_entity_poly.pdbx_seq_one_letter_code
_entity_poly.pdbx_strand_id
1 'polypeptide(L)' 'MRIISEMVRAGERGSVIALLCDLGDRYLDKYYSDEWLAGEGLDIAPYLERLEGFMGGGELG' A
#
# COMPACT_ATOMS: atom_id res chain seq x y z
N MET A 1 -2.69 5.72 -2.84
CA MET A 1 -3.85 5.24 -3.62
C MET A 1 -5.03 6.23 -3.73
N ARG A 2 -4.96 7.43 -3.12
CA ARG A 2 -6.07 8.42 -3.15
C ARG A 2 -6.61 8.74 -4.56
N ILE A 3 -5.72 9.05 -5.51
CA ILE A 3 -6.11 9.42 -6.89
C ILE A 3 -6.98 8.33 -7.52
N ILE A 4 -6.58 7.06 -7.39
CA ILE A 4 -7.35 5.94 -7.94
C ILE A 4 -8.73 5.84 -7.28
N SER A 5 -8.80 6.03 -5.96
CA SER A 5 -10.07 6.01 -5.23
C SER A 5 -11.01 7.14 -5.61
N GLU A 6 -10.47 8.34 -5.86
CA GLU A 6 -11.25 9.49 -6.37
C GLU A 6 -11.79 9.20 -7.78
N MET A 7 -10.97 8.64 -8.68
CA MET A 7 -11.42 8.23 -10.02
C MET A 7 -12.54 7.19 -9.95
N VAL A 8 -12.42 6.18 -9.08
CA VAL A 8 -13.46 5.16 -8.86
C VAL A 8 -14.76 5.81 -8.40
N ARG A 9 -14.71 6.71 -7.40
CA ARG A 9 -15.90 7.42 -6.89
C ARG A 9 -16.55 8.32 -7.93
N ALA A 10 -15.76 8.93 -8.82
CA ALA A 10 -16.24 9.79 -9.89
C ALA A 10 -16.73 9.01 -11.13
N GLY A 11 -16.56 7.68 -11.16
CA GLY A 11 -16.84 6.86 -12.35
C GLY A 11 -15.88 7.14 -13.51
N GLU A 12 -14.73 7.77 -13.23
CA GLU A 12 -13.73 8.13 -14.22
C GLU A 12 -12.89 6.92 -14.63
N ARG A 13 -12.60 6.82 -15.92
CA ARG A 13 -11.81 5.73 -16.49
C ARG A 13 -10.51 6.26 -17.07
N GLY A 14 -9.41 5.58 -16.78
CA GLY A 14 -8.09 5.92 -17.27
C GLY A 14 -7.01 5.04 -16.62
N SER A 15 -5.77 5.24 -17.03
CA SER A 15 -4.62 4.54 -16.47
C SER A 15 -3.87 5.44 -15.49
N VAL A 16 -3.53 4.89 -14.31
CA VAL A 16 -2.62 5.52 -13.36
C VAL A 16 -1.29 4.78 -13.40
N ILE A 17 -0.20 5.53 -13.58
CA ILE A 17 1.17 4.99 -13.59
C ILE A 17 1.86 5.45 -12.31
N ALA A 18 2.43 4.50 -11.57
CA ALA A 18 3.29 4.75 -10.42
C ALA A 18 4.66 4.14 -10.69
N LEU A 19 5.72 4.87 -10.30
CA LEU A 19 7.10 4.40 -10.38
C LEU A 19 7.63 4.20 -8.97
N LEU A 20 8.15 3.01 -8.70
CA LEU A 20 8.94 2.70 -7.51
C LEU A 20 10.40 2.63 -7.96
N CYS A 21 11.28 3.39 -7.30
CA CYS A 21 12.65 3.60 -7.74
C CYS A 21 13.61 2.49 -7.30
N ASP A 22 13.20 1.63 -6.37
CA ASP A 22 13.95 0.46 -5.94
C ASP A 22 13.01 -0.74 -5.70
N LEU A 23 13.64 -1.92 -5.65
CA LEU A 23 13.00 -3.16 -5.26
C LEU A 23 13.05 -3.29 -3.73
N GLY A 24 12.01 -3.90 -3.16
CA GLY A 24 11.93 -4.15 -1.72
C GLY A 24 12.95 -5.16 -1.19
N ASP A 25 13.57 -5.96 -2.07
CA ASP A 25 14.56 -6.98 -1.71
C ASP A 25 15.81 -6.41 -1.01
N ARG A 26 16.12 -5.13 -1.24
CA ARG A 26 17.19 -4.40 -0.55
C ARG A 26 16.94 -4.20 0.94
N TYR A 27 15.72 -4.47 1.41
CA TYR A 27 15.27 -4.20 2.78
C TYR A 27 14.61 -5.42 3.43
N LEU A 28 15.01 -6.64 3.02
CA LEU A 28 14.48 -7.88 3.57
C LEU A 28 14.68 -8.00 5.09
N ASP A 29 15.77 -7.46 5.59
CA ASP A 29 16.13 -7.41 7.01
C ASP A 29 15.42 -6.29 7.79
N LYS A 30 14.59 -5.49 7.13
CA LYS A 30 13.85 -4.37 7.72
C LYS A 30 12.35 -4.49 7.50
N TYR A 31 11.83 -3.90 6.43
CA TYR A 31 10.39 -3.76 6.21
C TYR A 31 9.67 -5.11 5.98
N TYR A 32 10.42 -6.16 5.65
CA TYR A 32 9.91 -7.54 5.54
C TYR A 32 10.20 -8.40 6.79
N SER A 33 10.83 -7.83 7.81
CA SER A 33 11.17 -8.53 9.05
C SER A 33 10.21 -8.12 10.16
N ASP A 34 9.35 -9.04 10.57
CA ASP A 34 8.42 -8.85 11.70
C ASP A 34 9.17 -8.49 13.00
N GLU A 35 10.35 -9.07 13.21
CA GLU A 35 11.20 -8.79 14.38
C GLU A 35 11.71 -7.34 14.35
N TRP A 36 12.16 -6.87 13.19
CA TRP A 36 12.62 -5.49 13.04
C TRP A 36 11.47 -4.51 13.23
N LEU A 37 10.31 -4.77 12.62
CA LEU A 37 9.11 -3.94 12.80
C LEU A 37 8.68 -3.85 14.26
N ALA A 38 8.66 -4.98 14.98
CA ALA A 38 8.37 -5.01 16.41
C ALA A 38 9.40 -4.24 17.24
N GLY A 39 10.70 -4.36 16.89
CA GLY A 39 11.78 -3.63 17.53
C GLY A 39 11.69 -2.10 17.35
N GLU A 40 11.21 -1.65 16.19
CA GLU A 40 10.95 -0.23 15.89
C GLU A 40 9.57 0.25 16.38
N GLY A 41 8.76 -0.64 16.97
CA GLY A 41 7.41 -0.32 17.43
C GLY A 41 6.42 0.00 16.31
N LEU A 42 6.64 -0.57 15.12
CA LEU A 42 5.79 -0.37 13.94
C LEU A 42 4.76 -1.49 13.80
N ASP A 43 3.48 -1.14 13.91
CA ASP A 43 2.38 -2.02 13.52
C ASP A 43 1.88 -1.67 12.11
N ILE A 44 2.11 -2.58 11.17
CA ILE A 44 1.71 -2.41 9.78
C ILE A 44 0.36 -3.06 9.45
N ALA A 45 -0.21 -3.88 10.34
CA ALA A 45 -1.40 -4.67 10.05
C ALA A 45 -2.62 -3.82 9.61
N PRO A 46 -2.92 -2.66 10.25
CA PRO A 46 -4.04 -1.82 9.81
C PRO A 46 -3.85 -1.25 8.40
N TYR A 47 -2.60 -1.03 7.98
CA TYR A 47 -2.29 -0.52 6.65
C TYR A 47 -2.38 -1.61 5.58
N LEU A 48 -1.98 -2.84 5.93
CA LEU A 48 -2.15 -4.00 5.07
C LEU A 48 -3.63 -4.26 4.80
N GLU A 49 -4.47 -4.30 5.84
CA GLU A 49 -5.92 -4.49 5.70
C GLU A 49 -6.55 -3.43 4.79
N ARG A 50 -6.18 -2.16 4.98
CA ARG A 50 -6.67 -1.06 4.13
C ARG A 50 -6.24 -1.19 2.68
N LEU A 51 -5.01 -1.64 2.42
CA LEU A 51 -4.50 -1.84 1.06
C LEU A 51 -5.15 -3.05 0.39
N GLU A 52 -5.38 -4.14 1.11
CA GLU A 52 -6.13 -5.31 0.62
C GLU A 52 -7.57 -4.95 0.25
N GLY A 53 -8.26 -4.19 1.11
CA GLY A 53 -9.60 -3.67 0.81
C GLY A 53 -9.61 -2.77 -0.43
N PHE A 54 -8.61 -1.89 -0.55
CA PHE A 54 -8.44 -1.06 -1.74
C PHE A 54 -8.18 -1.89 -3.02
N MET A 55 -7.41 -2.98 -2.96
CA MET A 55 -7.18 -3.83 -4.13
C MET A 55 -8.46 -4.54 -4.61
N GLY A 56 -9.38 -4.85 -3.70
CA GLY A 56 -10.66 -5.49 -4.03
C GLY A 56 -11.72 -4.53 -4.58
N GLY A 57 -11.78 -3.29 -4.09
CA GLY A 57 -12.87 -2.35 -4.39
C GLY A 57 -12.46 -1.00 -4.99
N GLY A 58 -11.17 -0.69 -5.04
CA GLY A 58 -10.67 0.64 -5.43
C GLY A 58 -10.98 1.75 -4.43
N GLU A 59 -11.61 1.45 -3.30
CA GLU A 59 -11.92 2.40 -2.24
C GLU A 59 -10.83 2.39 -1.18
N LEU A 60 -10.25 3.56 -0.93
CA LEU A 60 -9.38 3.77 0.21
C LEU A 60 -10.27 4.38 1.29
N GLY A 61 -10.64 3.58 2.30
CA GLY A 61 -11.50 4.02 3.42
C GLY A 61 -11.02 5.31 4.10
#